data_AF-A0A0K2YMX8-F1
#
_entry.id   AF-A0A0K2YMX8-F1
#
_cell.length_a   1.000
_cell.length_b   1.000
_cell.length_c   1.000
_cell.angle_alpha   90.00
_cell.angle_beta   90.00
_cell.angle_gamma   90.00
#
_symmetry.space_group_name_H-M   'P 1'
#
loop_
_entity.id
_entity.type
_entity.pdbx_description
1 polymer ?
#
loop_
_entity_poly.entity_id
_entity_poly.type
_entity_poly.pdbx_seq_one_letter_code
_entity_poly.pdbx_strand_id
1 'polypeptide(L)'
;MAPERSREVDDSRRGTGRPAAVLSSGPESAAVVPRFVEYSGHEMRRFTETNPVPIDFDILAVFVDDGLVMQPSSESLWRPEASTTRALPLDDPRWKDLSTRDGDATWVPDWLRAMNADPVDGERFTEQWPALVSEGTTWPAAVAAFPYLVSIARRVSVEQRLEYVTVLGLIVSDSTPSMWQETIAAVSSRDVGPDPHAEALAEARRITAETAALPHRDERDLRYVLMTLAALNGHSELSAVIDDLDDEETCPRYAAHLWGASGDADS
;
A
#
# COMPACT_ATOMS: atom_id res chain seq x y z
N MET A 1 -64.17 3.22 7.18
CA MET A 1 -65.17 2.76 8.17
C MET A 1 -64.49 1.70 9.02
N ALA A 2 -64.30 2.01 10.31
CA ALA A 2 -63.63 1.16 11.30
C ALA A 2 -64.50 -0.10 11.66
N PRO A 3 -64.01 -1.08 12.45
CA PRO A 3 -63.69 -0.83 13.85
C PRO A 3 -62.40 -1.45 14.40
N GLU A 4 -61.96 -0.81 15.47
CA GLU A 4 -60.96 -1.18 16.48
C GLU A 4 -61.23 -2.55 17.13
N ARG A 5 -60.17 -3.18 17.64
CA ARG A 5 -60.19 -3.80 18.98
C ARG A 5 -58.78 -4.01 19.53
N SER A 6 -58.51 -3.28 20.59
CA SER A 6 -57.39 -3.38 21.52
C SER A 6 -57.33 -4.76 22.20
N ARG A 7 -56.12 -5.23 22.51
CA ARG A 7 -55.87 -6.07 23.68
C ARG A 7 -54.48 -5.82 24.25
N GLU A 8 -54.53 -5.12 25.36
CA GLU A 8 -53.53 -4.85 26.38
C GLU A 8 -53.37 -6.10 27.25
N VAL A 9 -52.13 -6.56 27.47
CA VAL A 9 -51.78 -7.46 28.58
C VAL A 9 -50.46 -6.96 29.15
N ASP A 10 -50.57 -6.32 30.31
CA ASP A 10 -49.55 -6.08 31.32
C ASP A 10 -49.33 -7.38 32.10
N ASP A 11 -48.08 -7.81 32.29
CA ASP A 11 -47.71 -8.58 33.47
C ASP A 11 -46.29 -8.23 33.92
N SER A 12 -46.26 -7.31 34.87
CA SER A 12 -45.11 -6.91 35.67
C SER A 12 -44.86 -7.91 36.82
N ARG A 13 -43.67 -8.52 36.89
CA ARG A 13 -43.07 -9.07 38.14
C ARG A 13 -41.55 -9.27 37.95
N ARG A 14 -40.71 -8.34 38.41
CA ARG A 14 -40.10 -8.16 39.76
C ARG A 14 -39.12 -9.25 40.23
N GLY A 15 -37.90 -8.77 40.50
CA GLY A 15 -36.97 -9.27 41.54
C GLY A 15 -36.10 -10.46 41.13
N THR A 16 -34.84 -10.60 41.52
CA THR A 16 -34.01 -9.98 42.57
C THR A 16 -32.55 -10.43 42.40
N GLY A 17 -31.59 -9.63 42.84
CA GLY A 17 -30.35 -10.16 43.45
C GLY A 17 -29.02 -9.83 42.77
N ARG A 18 -28.41 -8.71 43.18
CA ARG A 18 -26.95 -8.54 43.19
C ARG A 18 -26.36 -9.39 44.33
N PRO A 19 -25.13 -9.89 44.16
CA PRO A 19 -24.16 -9.78 45.24
C PRO A 19 -22.89 -9.05 44.79
N ALA A 20 -22.36 -8.28 45.74
CA ALA A 20 -21.05 -7.66 45.68
C ALA A 20 -19.96 -8.67 46.05
N ALA A 21 -18.83 -8.62 45.36
CA ALA A 21 -17.54 -9.15 45.81
C ALA A 21 -16.48 -8.13 45.33
N VAL A 22 -15.99 -7.28 46.23
CA VAL A 22 -14.75 -7.42 47.00
C VAL A 22 -13.51 -7.41 46.09
N LEU A 23 -12.83 -6.27 46.12
CA LEU A 23 -11.50 -6.02 45.59
C LEU A 23 -10.46 -6.85 46.36
N SER A 24 -9.58 -7.53 45.64
CA SER A 24 -8.26 -7.89 46.17
C SER A 24 -7.22 -7.79 45.06
N SER A 25 -6.16 -7.08 45.39
CA SER A 25 -4.99 -6.72 44.60
C SER A 25 -3.90 -7.79 44.65
N GLY A 26 -3.24 -8.07 43.52
CA GLY A 26 -1.96 -8.80 43.49
C GLY A 26 -1.52 -9.16 42.06
N PRO A 27 -0.26 -8.88 41.65
CA PRO A 27 0.19 -9.09 40.28
C PRO A 27 0.95 -10.43 40.13
N GLU A 28 0.57 -11.28 39.18
CA GLU A 28 1.43 -12.34 38.66
C GLU A 28 1.39 -12.33 37.13
N SER A 29 2.53 -11.96 36.56
CA SER A 29 2.84 -12.03 35.14
C SER A 29 3.12 -13.49 34.79
N ALA A 30 2.19 -14.14 34.10
CA ALA A 30 2.40 -15.43 33.46
C ALA A 30 2.40 -15.23 31.95
N ALA A 31 3.56 -15.40 31.33
CA ALA A 31 3.74 -15.37 29.89
C ALA A 31 2.92 -16.50 29.25
N VAL A 32 1.84 -16.13 28.55
CA VAL A 32 1.12 -17.02 27.65
C VAL A 32 1.92 -17.07 26.34
N VAL A 33 2.68 -18.13 26.15
CA VAL A 33 3.31 -18.44 24.85
C VAL A 33 2.23 -19.08 23.96
N PRO A 34 1.84 -18.47 22.83
CA PRO A 34 0.94 -19.13 21.90
C PRO A 34 1.67 -20.31 21.25
N ARG A 35 1.12 -21.52 21.41
CA ARG A 35 1.51 -22.68 20.60
C ARG A 35 0.82 -22.56 19.26
N PHE A 36 1.58 -22.19 18.23
CA PHE A 36 1.19 -22.48 16.85
C PHE A 36 1.39 -23.98 16.61
N VAL A 37 0.30 -24.67 16.25
CA VAL A 37 0.34 -26.01 15.68
C VAL A 37 0.05 -25.84 14.20
N GLU A 38 1.04 -26.14 13.38
CA GLU A 38 0.88 -26.21 11.93
C GLU A 38 1.22 -27.64 11.48
N TYR A 39 0.38 -28.18 10.59
CA TYR A 39 0.43 -29.55 10.11
C TYR A 39 0.58 -29.51 8.58
N SER A 40 1.78 -29.77 8.07
CA SER A 40 1.98 -30.41 6.77
C SER A 40 3.46 -30.78 6.60
N GLY A 41 3.68 -32.04 6.21
CA GLY A 41 4.99 -32.67 6.22
C GLY A 41 5.89 -32.26 5.06
N HIS A 42 7.14 -31.95 5.38
CA HIS A 42 8.35 -32.53 4.79
C HIS A 42 9.55 -32.20 5.71
N GLU A 43 10.61 -32.99 5.59
CA GLU A 43 11.73 -33.19 6.52
C GLU A 43 12.22 -32.04 7.42
N MET A 44 12.47 -32.42 8.68
CA MET A 44 12.98 -31.60 9.77
C MET A 44 14.52 -31.53 9.76
N ARG A 45 15.11 -30.38 9.41
CA ARG A 45 16.47 -30.02 9.87
C ARG A 45 16.33 -29.10 11.09
N ARG A 46 16.81 -29.57 12.24
CA ARG A 46 16.90 -28.79 13.48
C ARG A 46 17.92 -27.66 13.30
N PHE A 47 17.47 -26.42 13.34
CA PHE A 47 18.32 -25.29 13.71
C PHE A 47 18.16 -25.08 15.22
N THR A 48 19.22 -25.39 15.98
CA THR A 48 19.33 -25.01 17.38
C THR A 48 19.88 -23.59 17.48
N GLU A 49 19.19 -22.76 18.26
CA GLU A 49 19.67 -21.57 18.96
C GLU A 49 20.72 -20.70 18.25
N THR A 50 20.26 -19.62 17.62
CA THR A 50 21.07 -18.42 17.40
C THR A 50 20.32 -17.19 17.88
N ASN A 51 21.03 -16.39 18.66
CA ASN A 51 20.67 -15.17 19.38
C ASN A 51 19.46 -14.38 18.85
N PRO A 52 18.58 -13.85 19.74
CA PRO A 52 17.66 -12.80 19.35
C PRO A 52 18.49 -11.57 18.92
N VAL A 53 18.37 -11.19 17.65
CA VAL A 53 18.75 -9.86 17.20
C VAL A 53 17.66 -8.92 17.70
N PRO A 54 17.98 -7.88 18.51
CA PRO A 54 16.99 -6.88 18.86
C PRO A 54 16.55 -6.18 17.59
N ILE A 55 15.27 -6.31 17.24
CA ILE A 55 14.65 -5.42 16.26
C ILE A 55 14.51 -4.08 16.97
N ASP A 56 15.38 -3.15 16.60
CA ASP A 56 15.37 -1.78 17.09
C ASP A 56 14.20 -1.05 16.42
N PHE A 57 13.13 -0.77 17.17
CA PHE A 57 11.94 -0.05 16.68
C PHE A 57 12.16 1.49 16.67
N ASP A 58 13.38 1.97 16.89
CA ASP A 58 13.72 3.41 16.94
C ASP A 58 13.78 4.11 15.55
N ILE A 59 13.32 3.48 14.46
CA ILE A 59 13.24 4.10 13.12
C ILE A 59 11.95 4.93 12.89
N LEU A 60 11.16 5.19 13.93
CA LEU A 60 10.00 6.11 13.84
C LEU A 60 10.08 7.35 14.74
N ALA A 61 11.26 7.67 15.28
CA ALA A 61 11.50 8.97 15.88
C ALA A 61 11.96 9.98 14.82
N VAL A 62 11.01 10.48 14.02
CA VAL A 62 11.23 11.75 13.30
C VAL A 62 11.26 12.85 14.35
N PHE A 63 12.39 13.55 14.42
CA PHE A 63 12.61 14.73 15.24
C PHE A 63 11.45 15.73 15.09
N VAL A 64 10.62 15.86 16.13
CA VAL A 64 9.88 17.09 16.39
C VAL A 64 10.75 17.89 17.35
N ASP A 65 11.74 18.59 16.78
CA ASP A 65 12.54 19.55 17.55
C ASP A 65 11.79 20.88 17.58
N ASP A 66 11.61 21.39 18.79
CA ASP A 66 10.75 22.50 19.16
C ASP A 66 11.59 23.78 19.04
N GLY A 67 11.64 24.41 17.85
CA GLY A 67 12.36 25.68 17.72
C GLY A 67 12.61 26.18 16.30
N LEU A 68 12.00 27.33 15.98
CA LEU A 68 12.22 28.18 14.80
C LEU A 68 11.76 27.60 13.45
N VAL A 69 10.49 27.86 13.13
CA VAL A 69 9.97 27.82 11.76
C VAL A 69 10.64 28.92 10.92
N MET A 70 11.82 28.61 10.37
CA MET A 70 12.30 29.25 9.16
C MET A 70 11.39 28.75 8.03
N GLN A 71 10.42 29.57 7.61
CA GLN A 71 9.74 29.30 6.34
C GLN A 71 10.80 29.35 5.24
N PRO A 72 11.06 28.27 4.50
CA PRO A 72 11.92 28.35 3.33
C PRO A 72 11.23 29.28 2.34
N SER A 73 11.91 30.36 1.97
CA SER A 73 11.44 31.32 0.98
C SER A 73 10.98 30.57 -0.28
N SER A 74 9.69 30.71 -0.60
CA SER A 74 8.97 30.01 -1.67
C SER A 74 9.37 30.40 -3.10
N GLU A 75 10.51 31.07 -3.29
CA GLU A 75 10.92 31.65 -4.58
C GLU A 75 12.31 31.19 -5.07
N SER A 76 12.93 30.19 -4.44
CA SER A 76 14.21 29.65 -4.91
C SER A 76 14.03 28.38 -5.74
N LEU A 77 13.90 28.57 -7.06
CA LEU A 77 14.52 27.74 -8.10
C LEU A 77 14.16 26.23 -8.11
N TRP A 78 12.88 25.90 -8.25
CA TRP A 78 12.51 24.58 -8.71
C TRP A 78 12.64 24.52 -10.25
N ARG A 79 13.69 23.86 -10.76
CA ARG A 79 13.75 23.44 -12.17
C ARG A 79 12.99 22.11 -12.30
N PRO A 80 11.99 22.00 -13.18
CA PRO A 80 11.23 20.76 -13.40
C PRO A 80 11.99 19.56 -13.97
N GLU A 81 13.29 19.65 -14.24
CA GLU A 81 13.88 18.86 -15.32
C GLU A 81 15.09 18.00 -14.95
N ALA A 82 15.40 17.75 -13.68
CA ALA A 82 16.61 16.97 -13.35
C ALA A 82 16.39 15.44 -13.32
N SER A 83 15.39 14.93 -12.60
CA SER A 83 15.27 13.49 -12.35
C SER A 83 14.53 12.70 -13.44
N THR A 84 13.50 13.26 -14.09
CA THR A 84 12.78 12.55 -15.19
C THR A 84 13.48 12.65 -16.53
N THR A 85 14.40 13.60 -16.71
CA THR A 85 15.10 13.84 -17.99
C THR A 85 16.02 12.68 -18.38
N ARG A 86 16.32 11.76 -17.44
CA ARG A 86 17.05 10.52 -17.71
C ARG A 86 16.17 9.27 -17.78
N ALA A 87 14.88 9.37 -17.41
CA ALA A 87 13.92 8.31 -17.67
C ALA A 87 13.67 8.18 -19.18
N LEU A 88 13.02 7.09 -19.61
CA LEU A 88 12.70 6.86 -21.02
C LEU A 88 11.90 8.05 -21.59
N PRO A 89 12.46 8.87 -22.50
CA PRO A 89 11.76 10.06 -22.97
C PRO A 89 10.38 9.71 -23.50
N LEU A 90 9.38 10.55 -23.22
CA LEU A 90 7.99 10.29 -23.62
C LEU A 90 7.80 10.26 -25.15
N ASP A 91 8.72 10.85 -25.92
CA ASP A 91 8.73 10.79 -27.39
C ASP A 91 9.60 9.63 -27.95
N ASP A 92 10.18 8.79 -27.09
CA ASP A 92 11.06 7.70 -27.51
C ASP A 92 10.26 6.56 -28.15
N PRO A 93 10.61 6.10 -29.37
CA PRO A 93 9.86 5.04 -30.03
C PRO A 93 9.93 3.69 -29.30
N ARG A 94 10.86 3.50 -28.35
CA ARG A 94 10.99 2.26 -27.56
C ARG A 94 9.78 1.97 -26.66
N TRP A 95 8.90 2.95 -26.40
CA TRP A 95 7.64 2.69 -25.71
C TRP A 95 6.79 1.60 -26.39
N LYS A 96 6.84 1.51 -27.73
CA LYS A 96 6.12 0.46 -28.48
C LYS A 96 6.65 -0.96 -28.21
N ASP A 97 7.88 -1.08 -27.72
CA ASP A 97 8.53 -2.38 -27.47
C ASP A 97 8.24 -2.87 -26.03
N LEU A 98 7.62 -2.04 -25.20
CA LEU A 98 7.15 -2.39 -23.87
C LEU A 98 5.71 -2.91 -23.94
N SER A 99 5.41 -3.92 -23.12
CA SER A 99 4.06 -4.46 -23.00
C SER A 99 3.28 -3.81 -21.85
N THR A 100 1.96 -3.84 -22.00
CA THR A 100 0.89 -3.57 -21.03
C THR A 100 -0.02 -4.80 -20.96
N ARG A 101 -1.04 -4.78 -20.10
CA ARG A 101 -2.10 -5.79 -20.10
C ARG A 101 -2.78 -5.93 -21.47
N ASP A 102 -2.96 -4.81 -22.16
CA ASP A 102 -3.83 -4.71 -23.35
C ASP A 102 -3.05 -4.71 -24.68
N GLY A 103 -1.72 -4.83 -24.64
CA GLY A 103 -0.88 -4.84 -25.84
C GLY A 103 0.42 -4.06 -25.66
N ASP A 104 0.78 -3.24 -26.65
CA ASP A 104 1.96 -2.37 -26.56
C ASP A 104 1.69 -1.10 -25.73
N ALA A 105 2.76 -0.43 -25.32
CA ALA A 105 2.70 0.75 -24.46
C ALA A 105 2.71 2.08 -25.24
N THR A 106 2.27 2.11 -26.51
CA THR A 106 2.28 3.33 -27.33
C THR A 106 1.40 4.46 -26.76
N TRP A 107 0.36 4.12 -25.99
CA TRP A 107 -0.55 5.08 -25.36
C TRP A 107 -0.02 5.67 -24.05
N VAL A 108 0.91 4.97 -23.38
CA VAL A 108 1.40 5.33 -22.03
C VAL A 108 2.03 6.73 -22.00
N PRO A 109 2.83 7.16 -22.98
CA PRO A 109 3.39 8.51 -22.97
C PRO A 109 2.35 9.63 -22.98
N ASP A 110 1.32 9.51 -23.81
CA ASP A 110 0.25 10.53 -23.88
C ASP A 110 -0.57 10.58 -22.59
N TRP A 111 -0.82 9.41 -22.00
CA TRP A 111 -1.44 9.32 -20.68
C TRP A 111 -0.57 9.99 -19.60
N LEU A 112 0.74 9.71 -19.55
CA LEU A 112 1.66 10.36 -18.60
C LEU A 112 1.75 11.87 -18.81
N ARG A 113 1.74 12.36 -20.07
CA ARG A 113 1.68 13.81 -20.35
C ARG A 113 0.40 14.43 -19.80
N ALA A 114 -0.73 13.77 -19.99
CA ALA A 114 -2.02 14.24 -19.49
C ALA A 114 -2.06 14.26 -17.95
N MET A 115 -1.61 13.19 -17.29
CA MET A 115 -1.50 13.14 -15.83
C MET A 115 -0.51 14.20 -15.30
N ASN A 116 0.56 14.48 -16.03
CA ASN A 116 1.49 15.54 -15.66
C ASN A 116 0.89 16.95 -15.86
N ALA A 117 -0.03 17.13 -16.81
CA ALA A 117 -0.74 18.39 -17.00
C ALA A 117 -1.80 18.61 -15.91
N ASP A 118 -2.53 17.57 -15.54
CA ASP A 118 -3.56 17.59 -14.50
C ASP A 118 -3.41 16.41 -13.52
N PRO A 119 -2.54 16.54 -12.50
CA PRO A 119 -2.21 15.42 -11.61
C PRO A 119 -3.33 15.07 -10.62
N VAL A 120 -4.39 15.88 -10.53
CA VAL A 120 -5.54 15.64 -9.65
C VAL A 120 -6.71 14.95 -10.36
N ASP A 121 -6.58 14.66 -11.66
CA ASP A 121 -7.55 13.89 -12.46
C ASP A 121 -7.52 12.40 -12.06
N GLY A 122 -8.15 12.10 -10.92
CA GLY A 122 -8.21 10.75 -10.37
C GLY A 122 -8.95 9.76 -11.27
N GLU A 123 -10.00 10.20 -11.97
CA GLU A 123 -10.76 9.35 -12.90
C GLU A 123 -9.86 8.81 -14.03
N ARG A 124 -9.07 9.71 -14.66
CA ARG A 124 -8.10 9.31 -15.69
C ARG A 124 -7.01 8.41 -15.15
N PHE A 125 -6.59 8.62 -13.90
CA PHE A 125 -5.62 7.75 -13.26
C PHE A 125 -6.19 6.34 -13.10
N THR A 126 -7.35 6.22 -12.44
CA THR A 126 -8.05 4.95 -12.14
C THR A 126 -8.41 4.16 -13.39
N GLU A 127 -8.77 4.83 -14.49
CA GLU A 127 -9.15 4.16 -15.74
C GLU A 127 -7.97 3.41 -16.39
N GLN A 128 -6.75 3.93 -16.28
CA GLN A 128 -5.62 3.50 -17.12
C GLN A 128 -4.53 2.73 -16.35
N TRP A 129 -4.32 3.02 -15.07
CA TRP A 129 -3.28 2.30 -14.30
C TRP A 129 -3.46 0.78 -14.24
N PRO A 130 -4.68 0.20 -14.26
CA PRO A 130 -4.84 -1.26 -14.25
C PRO A 130 -4.25 -1.98 -15.47
N ALA A 131 -4.00 -1.25 -16.58
CA ALA A 131 -3.29 -1.80 -17.73
C ALA A 131 -1.77 -1.91 -17.51
N LEU A 132 -1.24 -1.25 -16.47
CA LEU A 132 0.17 -1.25 -16.10
C LEU A 132 0.50 -2.24 -14.97
N VAL A 133 -0.43 -2.44 -14.04
CA VAL A 133 -0.30 -3.42 -12.97
C VAL A 133 -1.67 -3.92 -12.54
N SER A 134 -1.84 -5.24 -12.43
CA SER A 134 -3.11 -5.86 -12.01
C SER A 134 -2.90 -7.34 -11.68
N GLU A 135 -3.68 -7.87 -10.75
CA GLU A 135 -3.77 -9.32 -10.47
C GLU A 135 -2.39 -9.97 -10.24
N GLY A 136 -1.54 -9.35 -9.40
CA GLY A 136 -0.20 -9.87 -9.10
C GLY A 136 0.77 -9.78 -10.29
N THR A 137 0.44 -9.02 -11.33
CA THR A 137 1.24 -8.89 -12.55
C THR A 137 1.57 -7.43 -12.81
N THR A 138 2.88 -7.12 -12.82
CA THR A 138 3.39 -5.86 -13.36
C THR A 138 3.93 -6.06 -14.77
N TRP A 139 3.57 -5.15 -15.69
CA TRP A 139 4.11 -5.15 -17.06
C TRP A 139 5.31 -4.19 -17.21
N PRO A 140 6.24 -4.43 -18.16
CA PRO A 140 7.41 -3.57 -18.39
C PRO A 140 7.10 -2.08 -18.56
N ALA A 141 5.96 -1.74 -19.17
CA ALA A 141 5.54 -0.35 -19.30
C ALA A 141 5.38 0.36 -17.94
N ALA A 142 4.97 -0.36 -16.90
CA ALA A 142 4.80 0.19 -15.56
C ALA A 142 6.14 0.52 -14.91
N VAL A 143 7.14 -0.35 -15.07
CA VAL A 143 8.51 -0.11 -14.59
C VAL A 143 9.08 1.13 -15.28
N ALA A 144 8.91 1.26 -16.60
CA ALA A 144 9.35 2.43 -17.34
C ALA A 144 8.59 3.72 -16.97
N ALA A 145 7.29 3.60 -16.63
CA ALA A 145 6.46 4.72 -16.18
C ALA A 145 6.74 5.13 -14.74
N PHE A 146 7.34 4.27 -13.92
CA PHE A 146 7.52 4.47 -12.48
C PHE A 146 8.14 5.83 -12.11
N PRO A 147 9.25 6.30 -12.73
CA PRO A 147 9.81 7.62 -12.41
C PRO A 147 8.84 8.79 -12.70
N TYR A 148 8.00 8.66 -13.72
CA TYR A 148 6.99 9.67 -14.05
C TYR A 148 5.86 9.67 -13.03
N LEU A 149 5.36 8.49 -12.64
CA LEU A 149 4.32 8.35 -11.62
C LEU A 149 4.75 8.92 -10.27
N VAL A 150 5.99 8.67 -9.85
CA VAL A 150 6.56 9.27 -8.63
C VAL A 150 6.61 10.80 -8.74
N SER A 151 7.05 11.33 -9.89
CA SER A 151 7.09 12.78 -10.13
C SER A 151 5.69 13.43 -10.08
N ILE A 152 4.69 12.75 -10.63
CA ILE A 152 3.28 13.18 -10.60
C ILE A 152 2.73 13.14 -9.17
N ALA A 153 2.94 12.04 -8.44
CA ALA A 153 2.49 11.86 -7.05
C ALA A 153 3.05 12.94 -6.11
N ARG A 154 4.27 13.40 -6.35
CA ARG A 154 4.88 14.50 -5.59
C ARG A 154 4.11 15.83 -5.73
N ARG A 155 3.44 16.04 -6.85
CA ARG A 155 2.77 17.31 -7.20
C ARG A 155 1.34 17.41 -6.68
N VAL A 156 0.75 16.30 -6.22
CA VAL A 156 -0.55 16.31 -5.55
C VAL A 156 -0.38 16.52 -4.05
N SER A 157 -1.45 16.99 -3.38
CA SER A 157 -1.46 17.13 -1.92
C SER A 157 -1.38 15.76 -1.25
N VAL A 158 -0.91 15.68 0.00
CA VAL A 158 -0.70 14.39 0.68
C VAL A 158 -2.01 13.59 0.77
N GLU A 159 -3.13 14.27 0.95
CA GLU A 159 -4.48 13.69 1.02
C GLU A 159 -4.95 13.07 -0.30
N GLN A 160 -4.32 13.41 -1.42
CA GLN A 160 -4.66 12.93 -2.76
C GLN A 160 -3.69 11.82 -3.25
N ARG A 161 -2.68 11.47 -2.45
CA ARG A 161 -1.60 10.55 -2.88
C ARG A 161 -1.93 9.08 -2.75
N LEU A 162 -2.98 8.72 -2.00
CA LEU A 162 -3.22 7.34 -1.62
C LEU A 162 -3.24 6.38 -2.82
N GLU A 163 -3.96 6.73 -3.88
CA GLU A 163 -4.05 5.86 -5.06
C GLU A 163 -2.72 5.75 -5.80
N TYR A 164 -1.99 6.87 -5.97
CA TYR A 164 -0.65 6.84 -6.53
C TYR A 164 0.31 5.96 -5.72
N VAL A 165 0.32 6.12 -4.39
CA VAL A 165 1.15 5.34 -3.47
C VAL A 165 0.80 3.85 -3.55
N THR A 166 -0.48 3.53 -3.65
CA THR A 166 -0.95 2.15 -3.82
C THR A 166 -0.39 1.56 -5.12
N VAL A 167 -0.56 2.25 -6.26
CA VAL A 167 -0.05 1.80 -7.56
C VAL A 167 1.48 1.67 -7.57
N LEU A 168 2.21 2.60 -6.96
CA LEU A 168 3.67 2.50 -6.83
C LEU A 168 4.08 1.25 -6.02
N GLY A 169 3.32 0.91 -4.98
CA GLY A 169 3.53 -0.30 -4.20
C GLY A 169 3.29 -1.56 -5.01
N LEU A 170 2.16 -1.64 -5.71
CA LEU A 170 1.81 -2.77 -6.58
C LEU A 170 2.87 -2.99 -7.66
N ILE A 171 3.33 -1.92 -8.33
CA ILE A 171 4.38 -2.01 -9.35
C ILE A 171 5.66 -2.65 -8.79
N VAL A 172 6.05 -2.30 -7.57
CA VAL A 172 7.28 -2.82 -6.96
C VAL A 172 7.07 -4.22 -6.37
N SER A 173 5.91 -4.49 -5.78
CA SER A 173 5.56 -5.79 -5.20
C SER A 173 5.47 -6.88 -6.28
N ASP A 174 4.78 -6.59 -7.38
CA ASP A 174 4.46 -7.54 -8.43
C ASP A 174 5.56 -7.61 -9.51
N SER A 175 6.64 -6.85 -9.35
CA SER A 175 7.82 -6.93 -10.20
C SER A 175 8.81 -7.96 -9.67
N THR A 176 9.18 -8.91 -10.52
CA THR A 176 10.36 -9.74 -10.23
C THR A 176 11.64 -8.90 -10.36
N PRO A 177 12.69 -9.17 -9.55
CA PRO A 177 13.97 -8.45 -9.67
C PRO A 177 14.58 -8.49 -11.07
N SER A 178 14.45 -9.61 -11.79
CA SER A 178 14.92 -9.75 -13.16
C SER A 178 14.14 -8.88 -14.14
N MET A 179 12.81 -8.88 -14.06
CA MET A 179 11.97 -8.03 -14.92
C MET A 179 12.27 -6.55 -14.71
N TRP A 180 12.44 -6.13 -13.46
CA TRP A 180 12.82 -4.76 -13.10
C TRP A 180 14.16 -4.37 -13.74
N GLN A 181 15.19 -5.20 -13.57
CA GLN A 181 16.54 -4.96 -14.10
C GLN A 181 16.57 -4.97 -15.64
N GLU A 182 15.91 -5.93 -16.28
CA GLU A 182 15.86 -6.05 -17.74
C GLU A 182 15.13 -4.85 -18.36
N THR A 183 14.01 -4.44 -17.77
CA THR A 183 13.27 -3.27 -18.25
C THR A 183 14.09 -2.00 -18.10
N ILE A 184 14.71 -1.76 -16.93
CA ILE A 184 15.59 -0.61 -16.72
C ILE A 184 16.73 -0.61 -17.74
N ALA A 185 17.35 -1.76 -18.00
CA ALA A 185 18.42 -1.88 -18.98
C ALA A 185 17.95 -1.57 -20.41
N ALA A 186 16.71 -1.94 -20.76
CA ALA A 186 16.12 -1.66 -22.07
C ALA A 186 15.78 -0.18 -22.28
N VAL A 187 15.37 0.52 -21.21
CA VAL A 187 14.83 1.87 -21.31
C VAL A 187 15.81 2.98 -20.91
N SER A 188 16.80 2.68 -20.07
CA SER A 188 17.80 3.65 -19.63
C SER A 188 18.60 4.22 -20.80
N SER A 189 18.89 5.53 -20.75
CA SER A 189 19.89 6.11 -21.66
C SER A 189 21.27 5.57 -21.29
N ARG A 190 22.17 5.42 -22.26
CA ARG A 190 23.55 4.95 -22.02
C ARG A 190 24.43 6.02 -21.34
N ASP A 191 23.85 7.12 -20.88
CA ASP A 191 24.60 8.23 -20.30
C ASP A 191 25.01 7.93 -18.86
N VAL A 192 26.20 8.41 -18.49
CA VAL A 192 26.78 8.26 -17.16
C VAL A 192 26.11 9.25 -16.21
N GLY A 193 25.04 8.81 -15.54
CA GLY A 193 24.36 9.55 -14.49
C GLY A 193 23.73 8.61 -13.46
N PRO A 194 23.25 9.13 -12.32
CA PRO A 194 22.42 8.35 -11.40
C PRO A 194 21.20 7.77 -12.12
N ASP A 195 20.86 6.54 -11.75
CA ASP A 195 19.72 5.81 -12.29
C ASP A 195 18.40 6.49 -11.86
N PRO A 196 17.57 6.96 -12.80
CA PRO A 196 16.30 7.62 -12.47
C PRO A 196 15.34 6.71 -11.71
N HIS A 197 15.41 5.37 -11.87
CA HIS A 197 14.55 4.45 -11.12
C HIS A 197 14.99 4.31 -9.67
N ALA A 198 16.30 4.30 -9.41
CA ALA A 198 16.83 4.30 -8.05
C ALA A 198 16.45 5.61 -7.30
N GLU A 199 16.55 6.76 -7.97
CA GLU A 199 16.07 8.04 -7.42
C GLU A 199 14.55 8.01 -7.17
N ALA A 200 13.78 7.51 -8.13
CA ALA A 200 12.33 7.39 -8.00
C ALA A 200 11.93 6.45 -6.86
N LEU A 201 12.64 5.35 -6.63
CA LEU A 201 12.39 4.43 -5.51
C LEU A 201 12.63 5.13 -4.16
N ALA A 202 13.73 5.87 -4.03
CA ALA A 202 14.01 6.64 -2.82
C ALA A 202 12.92 7.69 -2.55
N GLU A 203 12.45 8.35 -3.59
CA GLU A 203 11.39 9.36 -3.50
C GLU A 203 10.01 8.73 -3.22
N ALA A 204 9.70 7.59 -3.83
CA ALA A 204 8.48 6.84 -3.56
C ALA A 204 8.40 6.44 -2.07
N ARG A 205 9.52 6.03 -1.46
CA ARG A 205 9.59 5.74 -0.02
C ARG A 205 9.21 6.96 0.81
N ARG A 206 9.78 8.13 0.49
CA ARG A 206 9.50 9.39 1.19
C ARG A 206 8.03 9.77 1.08
N ILE A 207 7.47 9.76 -0.13
CA ILE A 207 6.07 10.10 -0.41
C ILE A 207 5.12 9.13 0.32
N THR A 208 5.44 7.84 0.32
CA THR A 208 4.66 6.81 1.02
C THR A 208 4.69 7.03 2.53
N ALA A 209 5.86 7.31 3.12
CA ALA A 209 5.98 7.59 4.54
C ALA A 209 5.20 8.85 4.97
N GLU A 210 5.21 9.90 4.16
CA GLU A 210 4.37 11.10 4.38
C GLU A 210 2.87 10.76 4.34
N THR A 211 2.47 9.90 3.41
CA THR A 211 1.08 9.46 3.27
C THR A 211 0.65 8.58 4.45
N ALA A 212 1.55 7.75 4.98
CA ALA A 212 1.31 6.90 6.15
C ALA A 212 1.14 7.68 7.47
N ALA A 213 1.63 8.92 7.52
CA ALA A 213 1.50 9.78 8.70
C ALA A 213 0.12 10.45 8.81
N LEU A 214 -0.72 10.36 7.77
CA LEU A 214 -2.06 10.94 7.78
C LEU A 214 -3.09 10.00 8.43
N PRO A 215 -4.18 10.55 9.01
CA PRO A 215 -5.34 9.75 9.31
C PRO A 215 -5.94 9.13 8.03
N HIS A 216 -6.14 7.82 8.05
CA HIS A 216 -6.76 7.07 6.95
C HIS A 216 -8.28 6.95 7.16
N ARG A 217 -9.03 6.84 6.05
CA ARG A 217 -10.51 6.79 6.13
C ARG A 217 -10.99 5.49 6.72
N ASP A 218 -10.30 4.40 6.39
CA ASP A 218 -10.56 3.07 6.85
C ASP A 218 -9.27 2.25 6.94
N GLU A 219 -9.41 1.00 7.38
CA GLU A 219 -8.30 0.04 7.50
C GLU A 219 -7.72 -0.35 6.14
N ARG A 220 -8.53 -0.36 5.08
CA ARG A 220 -8.11 -0.75 3.73
C ARG A 220 -7.09 0.25 3.18
N ASP A 221 -7.35 1.54 3.35
CA ASP A 221 -6.40 2.60 2.98
C ASP A 221 -5.04 2.41 3.68
N LEU A 222 -5.05 2.18 5.00
CA LEU A 222 -3.83 1.97 5.78
C LEU A 222 -3.08 0.71 5.32
N ARG A 223 -3.81 -0.38 5.06
CA ARG A 223 -3.25 -1.65 4.59
C ARG A 223 -2.45 -1.47 3.30
N TYR A 224 -3.01 -0.79 2.29
CA TYR A 224 -2.28 -0.53 1.04
C TYR A 224 -1.04 0.36 1.24
N VAL A 225 -1.09 1.32 2.15
CA VAL A 225 0.10 2.12 2.48
C VAL A 225 1.18 1.26 3.15
N LEU A 226 0.81 0.36 4.06
CA LEU A 226 1.74 -0.59 4.69
C LEU A 226 2.31 -1.60 3.68
N MET A 227 1.48 -2.10 2.78
CA MET A 227 1.90 -2.93 1.64
C MET A 227 2.96 -2.21 0.80
N THR A 228 2.71 -0.95 0.41
CA THR A 228 3.65 -0.14 -0.36
C THR A 228 4.96 0.10 0.40
N LEU A 229 4.90 0.39 1.71
CA LEU A 229 6.10 0.54 2.53
C LEU A 229 6.93 -0.76 2.56
N ALA A 230 6.28 -1.91 2.73
CA ALA A 230 6.97 -3.21 2.71
C ALA A 230 7.65 -3.46 1.36
N ALA A 231 6.94 -3.28 0.25
CA ALA A 231 7.49 -3.45 -1.10
C ALA A 231 8.70 -2.54 -1.34
N LEU A 232 8.55 -1.24 -1.08
CA LEU A 232 9.60 -0.27 -1.33
C LEU A 232 10.84 -0.50 -0.47
N ASN A 233 10.72 -1.10 0.72
CA ASN A 233 11.85 -1.46 1.58
C ASN A 233 12.46 -2.83 1.25
N GLY A 234 12.01 -3.50 0.18
CA GLY A 234 12.54 -4.78 -0.27
C GLY A 234 11.96 -5.99 0.47
N HIS A 235 10.86 -5.82 1.20
CA HIS A 235 10.13 -6.89 1.87
C HIS A 235 8.96 -7.36 0.98
N SER A 236 9.27 -7.89 -0.21
CA SER A 236 8.26 -8.30 -1.20
C SER A 236 7.31 -9.37 -0.68
N GLU A 237 7.80 -10.36 0.07
CA GLU A 237 6.95 -11.40 0.68
C GLU A 237 5.95 -10.82 1.69
N LEU A 238 6.38 -9.86 2.52
CA LEU A 238 5.49 -9.18 3.46
C LEU A 238 4.47 -8.31 2.71
N SER A 239 4.90 -7.64 1.64
CA SER A 239 4.01 -6.85 0.79
C SER A 239 2.89 -7.71 0.20
N ALA A 240 3.25 -8.85 -0.40
CA ALA A 240 2.30 -9.83 -0.94
C ALA A 240 1.31 -10.32 0.12
N VAL A 241 1.80 -10.71 1.31
CA VAL A 241 0.91 -11.15 2.41
C VAL A 241 -0.07 -10.06 2.83
N ILE A 242 0.35 -8.79 2.84
CA ILE A 242 -0.54 -7.67 3.18
C ILE A 242 -1.57 -7.43 2.06
N ASP A 243 -1.16 -7.53 0.80
CA ASP A 243 -2.05 -7.37 -0.36
C ASP A 243 -3.10 -8.48 -0.42
N ASP A 244 -2.73 -9.73 -0.11
CA ASP A 244 -3.63 -10.89 -0.14
C ASP A 244 -4.63 -10.94 1.02
N LEU A 245 -4.59 -9.99 1.98
CA LEU A 245 -5.48 -10.05 3.14
C LEU A 245 -6.96 -9.95 2.76
N ASP A 246 -7.33 -9.18 1.73
CA ASP A 246 -8.73 -9.04 1.28
C ASP A 246 -9.17 -10.08 0.25
N ASP A 247 -8.28 -11.02 -0.10
CA ASP A 247 -8.58 -12.18 -0.92
C ASP A 247 -9.36 -13.24 -0.13
N GLU A 248 -10.51 -13.66 -0.64
CA GLU A 248 -11.40 -14.61 0.02
C GLU A 248 -10.79 -16.02 0.09
N GLU A 249 -9.97 -16.39 -0.90
CA GLU A 249 -9.32 -17.70 -0.93
C GLU A 249 -8.18 -17.77 0.10
N THR A 250 -7.42 -16.69 0.24
CA THR A 250 -6.23 -16.62 1.09
C THR A 250 -6.56 -16.29 2.54
N CYS A 251 -7.48 -15.34 2.79
CA CYS A 251 -7.83 -14.91 4.14
C CYS A 251 -9.35 -14.73 4.31
N PRO A 252 -10.14 -15.82 4.24
CA PRO A 252 -11.61 -15.76 4.21
C PRO A 252 -12.23 -15.03 5.40
N ARG A 253 -11.61 -15.11 6.59
CA ARG A 253 -12.10 -14.42 7.79
C ARG A 253 -11.92 -12.90 7.71
N TYR A 254 -10.81 -12.44 7.14
CA TYR A 254 -10.55 -11.01 7.00
C TYR A 254 -11.34 -10.44 5.82
N ALA A 255 -11.37 -11.15 4.69
CA ALA A 255 -12.23 -10.81 3.56
C ALA A 255 -13.70 -10.66 3.99
N ALA A 256 -14.25 -11.62 4.76
CA ALA A 256 -15.63 -11.52 5.29
C ALA A 256 -15.82 -10.36 6.28
N HIS A 257 -14.77 -9.93 6.98
CA HIS A 257 -14.84 -8.73 7.83
C HIS A 257 -14.95 -7.45 7.00
N LEU A 258 -14.16 -7.35 5.91
CA LEU A 258 -14.10 -6.17 5.05
C LEU A 258 -15.32 -6.04 4.13
N TRP A 259 -15.72 -7.13 3.47
CA TRP A 259 -16.81 -7.13 2.48
C TRP A 259 -18.18 -7.38 3.11
N GLY A 260 -18.20 -7.69 4.41
CA GLY A 260 -19.34 -8.32 5.07
C GLY A 260 -19.35 -9.82 4.77
N ALA A 261 -19.95 -10.63 5.64
CA ALA A 261 -20.24 -12.02 5.28
C ALA A 261 -21.08 -11.95 4.00
N SER A 262 -20.52 -12.44 2.89
CA SER A 262 -21.26 -12.86 1.70
C SER A 262 -22.33 -13.81 2.24
N GLY A 263 -23.49 -13.25 2.57
CA GLY A 263 -24.53 -14.00 3.26
C GLY A 263 -24.77 -15.25 2.45
N ASP A 264 -24.78 -16.39 3.12
CA ASP A 264 -25.31 -17.65 2.60
C ASP A 264 -26.78 -17.40 2.17
N ALA A 265 -26.95 -16.75 1.02
CA ALA A 265 -28.17 -16.64 0.27
C ALA A 265 -28.13 -17.79 -0.73
N ASP A 266 -28.10 -19.02 -0.21
CA ASP A 266 -28.72 -20.20 -0.79
C ASP A 266 -28.44 -21.43 0.09
N SER A 267 -29.36 -21.70 1.01
CA SER A 267 -29.68 -23.04 1.53
C SER A 267 -31.11 -23.08 2.06
#